data_AF-A0A7K4FFZ9-F1
#
_entry.id   AF-A0A7K4FFZ9-F1
#
_cell.length_a   1.000
_cell.length_b   1.000
_cell.length_c   1.000
_cell.angle_alpha   90.00
_cell.angle_beta   90.00
_cell.angle_gamma   90.00
#
_symmetry.space_group_name_H-M   'P 1'
#
loop_
_entity.id
_entity.type
_entity.pdbx_description
1 polymer ?
#
loop_
_entity_poly.entity_id
_entity_poly.type
_entity_poly.pdbx_seq_one_letter_code
_entity_poly.pdbx_strand_id
1 'polypeptide(L)' 'ARARIEELSGCSVSIYGATVSLIGEEAQMERATRAVELLLRGSEHSTVFHLLARLRRDDAAAEALDPLDDDELAG' A
#
# COMPACT_ATOMS: atom_id res chain seq x y z
N ALA A 1 3.25 -8.61 -11.08
CA ALA A 1 2.79 -7.32 -10.54
C ALA A 1 2.46 -7.42 -9.05
N ARG A 2 1.56 -8.33 -8.65
CA ARG A 2 1.13 -8.57 -7.25
C ARG A 2 2.25 -8.51 -6.19
N ALA A 3 3.25 -9.39 -6.25
CA ALA A 3 4.31 -9.45 -5.24
C ALA A 3 5.05 -8.12 -5.03
N ARG A 4 5.22 -7.34 -6.11
CA ARG A 4 5.85 -6.01 -6.05
C ARG A 4 4.94 -4.97 -5.40
N ILE A 5 3.62 -5.09 -5.57
CA ILE A 5 2.66 -4.21 -4.91
C ILE A 5 2.66 -4.51 -3.42
N GLU A 6 2.56 -5.80 -3.05
CA GLU A 6 2.63 -6.25 -1.65
C GLU A 6 3.90 -5.75 -0.95
N GLU A 7 5.05 -5.93 -1.58
CA GLU A 7 6.34 -5.48 -1.04
C GLU A 7 6.41 -3.96 -0.86
N LEU A 8 5.90 -3.18 -1.82
CA LEU A 8 6.03 -1.73 -1.79
C LEU A 8 4.93 -1.04 -0.96
N SER A 9 3.73 -1.59 -0.90
CA SER A 9 2.62 -1.04 -0.10
C SER A 9 2.64 -1.52 1.35
N GLY A 10 3.30 -2.65 1.65
CA GLY A 10 3.25 -3.31 2.96
C GLY A 10 1.91 -4.02 3.23
N CYS A 11 0.98 -3.98 2.28
CA CYS A 11 -0.33 -4.59 2.37
C CYS A 11 -0.32 -6.01 1.78
N SER A 12 -1.02 -6.94 2.42
CA SER A 12 -1.29 -8.26 1.83
C SER A 12 -2.38 -8.14 0.77
N VAL A 13 -2.07 -8.57 -0.46
CA VAL A 13 -2.98 -8.46 -1.61
C VAL A 13 -3.43 -9.86 -2.01
N SER A 14 -4.67 -10.05 -2.43
CA SER A 14 -5.13 -11.28 -3.08
C SER A 14 -6.00 -10.94 -4.27
N ILE A 15 -5.86 -11.70 -5.37
CA ILE A 15 -6.60 -11.46 -6.62
C ILE A 15 -7.36 -12.74 -6.96
N TYR A 16 -8.68 -12.65 -6.96
CA TYR A 16 -9.61 -13.73 -7.30
C TYR A 16 -10.43 -13.32 -8.52
N GLY A 17 -10.00 -13.75 -9.71
CA GLY A 17 -10.67 -13.40 -10.96
C GLY A 17 -10.68 -11.89 -11.18
N ALA A 18 -11.85 -11.26 -10.99
CA ALA A 18 -12.06 -9.82 -11.10
C ALA A 18 -12.05 -9.08 -9.75
N THR A 19 -11.92 -9.80 -8.64
CA THR A 19 -11.95 -9.22 -7.29
C THR A 19 -10.54 -9.11 -6.73
N VAL A 20 -10.22 -7.96 -6.14
CA VAL A 20 -8.96 -7.75 -5.40
C VAL A 20 -9.30 -7.55 -3.92
N SER A 21 -8.65 -8.31 -3.05
CA SER A 21 -8.72 -8.19 -1.60
C SER A 21 -7.42 -7.60 -1.07
N LEU A 22 -7.51 -6.67 -0.13
CA LEU A 22 -6.39 -5.97 0.48
C LEU A 22 -6.53 -6.08 2.00
N ILE A 23 -5.43 -6.38 2.70
CA ILE A 23 -5.39 -6.50 4.16
C ILE A 23 -4.13 -5.79 4.67
N GLY A 24 -4.29 -4.80 5.53
CA GLY A 24 -3.21 -4.05 6.17
C GLY A 24 -3.76 -2.87 6.97
N GLU A 25 -2.85 -2.08 7.53
CA GLU A 25 -3.16 -0.84 8.24
C GLU A 25 -3.72 0.23 7.28
N GLU A 26 -4.37 1.27 7.82
CA GLU A 26 -5.03 2.32 7.04
C GLU A 26 -4.12 2.91 5.95
N ALA A 27 -2.91 3.34 6.31
CA ALA A 27 -1.95 3.88 5.35
C ALA A 27 -1.48 2.85 4.30
N GLN A 28 -1.38 1.57 4.66
CA GLN A 28 -1.02 0.50 3.72
C GLN A 28 -2.17 0.23 2.72
N MET A 29 -3.41 0.26 3.22
CA MET A 29 -4.63 0.10 2.43
C MET A 29 -4.80 1.22 1.41
N GLU A 30 -4.58 2.48 1.78
CA GLU A 30 -4.65 3.61 0.85
C GLU A 30 -3.65 3.47 -0.30
N ARG A 31 -2.39 3.14 0.03
CA ARG A 31 -1.31 2.92 -0.96
C ARG A 31 -1.67 1.80 -1.94
N ALA A 32 -2.06 0.65 -1.41
CA ALA A 32 -2.39 -0.52 -2.21
C ALA A 32 -3.61 -0.27 -3.10
N THR A 33 -4.65 0.38 -2.57
CA THR A 33 -5.86 0.74 -3.33
C THR A 33 -5.50 1.64 -4.52
N ARG A 34 -4.71 2.70 -4.27
CA ARG A 34 -4.30 3.62 -5.33
C ARG A 34 -3.47 2.96 -6.42
N ALA A 35 -2.59 2.02 -6.04
CA ALA A 35 -1.83 1.25 -7.01
C ALA A 35 -2.72 0.35 -7.87
N VAL A 36 -3.68 -0.34 -7.25
CA VAL A 36 -4.64 -1.19 -7.96
C VAL A 36 -5.49 -0.36 -8.93
N GLU A 37 -6.00 0.80 -8.50
CA GLU A 37 -6.76 1.70 -9.37
C GLU A 37 -5.96 2.16 -10.59
N LEU A 38 -4.70 2.53 -10.41
CA LEU A 38 -3.85 2.97 -11.52
C LEU A 38 -3.62 1.85 -12.53
N LEU A 39 -3.41 0.63 -12.06
CA LEU A 39 -3.29 -0.55 -12.93
C LEU A 39 -4.58 -0.84 -13.68
N LEU A 40 -5.74 -0.75 -13.01
CA LEU A 40 -7.05 -0.91 -13.64
C LEU A 40 -7.33 0.15 -14.70
N ARG A 41 -6.81 1.37 -14.54
CA ARG A 41 -6.88 2.45 -15.52
C ARG A 41 -5.90 2.30 -16.70
N GLY A 42 -5.10 1.24 -16.72
CA GLY A 42 -4.12 0.97 -17.78
C GLY A 42 -2.80 1.73 -17.62
N SER A 43 -2.49 2.20 -16.40
CA SER A 43 -1.21 2.85 -16.15
C SER A 43 -0.05 1.87 -16.28
N GLU A 44 1.08 2.37 -16.75
CA GLU A 44 2.32 1.61 -16.81
C GLU A 44 2.73 1.10 -15.43
N HIS A 45 3.13 -0.17 -15.36
CA HIS A 45 3.52 -0.81 -14.11
C HIS A 45 4.72 -0.08 -13.46
N SER A 46 5.64 0.42 -14.28
CA SER A 46 6.77 1.23 -13.83
C SER A 46 6.31 2.48 -13.09
N THR A 47 5.33 3.22 -13.61
CA THR A 47 4.76 4.41 -12.96
C THR A 47 4.14 4.06 -11.61
N VAL A 48 3.40 2.96 -11.54
CA VAL A 48 2.77 2.49 -10.30
C VAL A 48 3.81 2.13 -9.25
N PHE A 49 4.89 1.43 -9.62
CA PHE A 49 5.96 1.08 -8.68
C PHE A 49 6.75 2.31 -8.22
N HIS A 50 7.01 3.29 -9.09
CA HIS A 50 7.66 4.54 -8.67
C HIS A 50 6.80 5.32 -7.67
N LEU A 51 5.48 5.36 -7.88
CA LEU A 51 4.56 5.97 -6.94
C LEU A 51 4.60 5.27 -5.57
N LEU A 52 4.46 3.94 -5.56
CA LEU A 52 4.47 3.16 -4.32
C LEU A 52 5.81 3.30 -3.56
N ALA A 53 6.93 3.27 -4.28
CA ALA A 53 8.25 3.46 -3.67
C ALA A 53 8.43 4.86 -3.07
N ARG A 54 7.78 5.89 -3.64
CA ARG A 54 7.76 7.22 -3.08
C ARG A 54 6.90 7.29 -1.81
N LEU A 55 5.65 6.81 -1.89
CA LEU A 55 4.72 6.82 -0.76
C LEU A 55 5.32 6.07 0.44
N ARG A 56 5.95 4.92 0.22
CA ARG A 56 6.64 4.17 1.28
C ARG A 56 7.72 4.98 1.99
N ARG A 57 8.45 5.86 1.29
CA ARG A 57 9.45 6.74 1.93
C ARG A 57 8.80 7.87 2.70
N ASP A 58 7.74 8.45 2.16
CA ASP A 58 6.99 9.53 2.79
C ASP A 58 6.38 9.03 4.12
N ASP A 59 5.82 7.82 4.13
CA ASP A 59 5.23 7.21 5.34
C ASP A 59 6.30 6.80 6.35
N ALA A 60 7.43 6.24 5.91
CA ALA A 60 8.54 5.94 6.83
C ALA A 60 9.11 7.21 7.49
N ALA A 61 9.00 8.36 6.82
CA ALA A 61 9.36 9.65 7.40
C ALA A 61 8.27 10.18 8.34
N ALA A 62 6.99 9.93 8.05
CA ALA A 62 5.86 10.31 8.90
C ALA A 62 5.80 9.48 10.19
N GLU A 63 5.96 8.16 10.09
CA GLU A 63 6.05 7.22 11.23
C GLU A 63 7.17 7.61 12.20
N ALA A 64 8.33 8.02 11.67
CA ALA A 64 9.46 8.46 12.50
C ALA A 64 9.18 9.76 13.28
N LEU A 65 8.12 10.50 12.92
CA LEU A 65 7.71 11.74 13.58
C LEU A 65 6.60 11.52 14.62
N ASP A 66 5.90 10.38 14.61
CA ASP A 66 4.82 10.08 15.55
C ASP A 66 4.87 8.64 16.08
N PRO A 67 5.70 8.36 17.11
CA PRO A 67 5.90 7.01 17.63
C PRO A 67 4.77 6.50 18.57
N LEU A 68 3.60 7.15 18.64
CA LEU A 68 2.62 6.91 19.72
C LEU A 68 1.32 6.18 19.30
N ASP A 69 1.15 5.76 18.05
CA ASP A 69 -0.13 5.15 17.61
C ASP A 69 -0.23 3.61 17.78
N ASP A 70 0.81 2.92 18.24
CA ASP A 70 0.82 1.44 18.26
C ASP A 70 0.23 0.77 19.54
N ASP A 71 -0.02 1.49 20.65
CA ASP A 71 -0.35 0.86 21.96
C ASP A 71 -1.76 1.17 22.54
N GLU A 72 -2.61 1.97 21.89
CA GLU A 72 -3.92 2.37 22.46
C GLU A 72 -5.12 1.46 22.12
N LEU A 73 -4.96 0.36 21.36
CA LEU A 73 -6.09 -0.53 21.00
C LEU A 73 -6.09 -1.90 21.69
N ALA A 74 -5.25 -2.13 22.70
CA ALA A 74 -5.26 -3.33 23.53
C ALA A 74 -5.86 -3.12 24.95
N GLY A 75 -6.84 -2.21 25.07
CA GLY A 75 -7.62 -1.94 26.28
C GLY A 75 -9.01 -2.56 26.26
#